data_AF-A0A379VR48-F1
#
_entry.id   AF-A0A379VR48-F1
#
_cell.length_a   1.000
_cell.length_b   1.000
_cell.length_c   1.000
_cell.angle_alpha   90.00
_cell.angle_beta   90.00
_cell.angle_gamma   90.00
#
_symmetry.space_group_name_H-M   'P 1'
#
loop_
_entity.id
_entity.type
_entity.pdbx_description
1 polymer ?
#
loop_
_entity_poly.entity_id
_entity_poly.type
_entity_poly.pdbx_seq_one_letter_code
_entity_poly.pdbx_strand_id
1 'polypeptide(L)'
;MSRREAVASRHYIENFFRNGNAYEIERWIKTRKGQRLFLFRNKFVHNGSGKNEIFLICAGTDITEERRTQERLRILANTDTVTGLPNRNAIHEFINHAIASAGESQVGIVYLDLDNSRK
;
A
#
# COMPACT_ATOMS: atom_id res chain seq x y z
N MET A 1 16.59 -5.31 -4.40
CA MET A 1 16.24 -5.70 -3.02
C MET A 1 17.19 -4.94 -2.13
N SER A 2 16.67 -4.14 -1.21
CA SER A 2 17.48 -3.40 -0.24
C SER A 2 17.97 -4.33 0.88
N ARG A 3 19.03 -3.93 1.59
CA ARG A 3 19.57 -4.69 2.73
C ARG A 3 18.52 -4.88 3.84
N ARG A 4 17.64 -3.89 4.05
CA ARG A 4 16.54 -3.94 5.02
C ARG A 4 15.46 -4.94 4.63
N GLU A 5 15.11 -5.01 3.36
CA GLU A 5 14.15 -5.98 2.82
C GLU A 5 14.65 -7.42 2.94
N ALA A 6 15.95 -7.64 2.74
CA ALA A 6 16.58 -8.96 2.85
C ALA A 6 16.59 -9.47 4.30
N VAL A 7 16.93 -8.60 5.27
CA VAL A 7 16.90 -8.93 6.70
C VAL A 7 15.46 -9.26 7.15
N ALA A 8 14.49 -8.44 6.77
CA ALA A 8 13.08 -8.70 7.06
C ALA A 8 12.62 -10.02 6.42
N SER A 9 13.02 -10.29 5.17
CA SER A 9 12.71 -11.56 4.49
C SER A 9 13.20 -12.77 5.27
N ARG A 10 14.45 -12.73 5.75
CA ARG A 10 15.03 -13.83 6.50
C ARG A 10 14.26 -14.08 7.80
N HIS A 11 13.93 -13.01 8.53
CA HIS A 11 13.16 -13.09 9.75
C HIS A 11 11.75 -13.69 9.54
N TYR A 12 11.04 -13.28 8.48
CA TYR A 12 9.73 -13.84 8.15
C TYR A 12 9.80 -15.31 7.75
N ILE A 13 10.81 -15.70 6.98
CA ILE A 13 11.03 -17.09 6.59
C ILE A 13 11.33 -17.94 7.85
N GLU A 14 12.26 -17.50 8.70
CA GLU A 14 12.61 -18.22 9.93
C GLU A 14 11.40 -18.38 10.86
N ASN A 15 10.62 -17.32 11.09
CA ASN A 15 9.40 -17.40 11.90
C ASN A 15 8.33 -18.31 11.29
N PHE A 16 8.18 -18.29 9.97
CA PHE A 16 7.24 -19.16 9.25
C PHE A 16 7.59 -20.63 9.43
N PHE A 17 8.84 -21.01 9.19
CA PHE A 17 9.31 -22.38 9.38
C PHE A 17 9.27 -22.82 10.86
N ARG A 18 9.46 -21.88 11.80
CA ARG A 18 9.44 -22.19 13.23
C ARG A 18 8.04 -22.36 13.80
N ASN A 19 7.11 -21.50 13.42
CA ASN A 19 5.81 -21.38 14.08
C ASN A 19 4.63 -21.89 13.22
N GLY A 20 4.86 -22.18 11.94
CA GLY A 20 3.83 -22.66 11.02
C GLY A 20 2.74 -21.64 10.65
N ASN A 21 2.83 -20.41 11.17
CA ASN A 21 1.82 -19.38 10.98
C ASN A 21 1.83 -18.85 9.55
N ALA A 22 0.67 -18.94 8.87
CA ALA A 22 0.51 -18.32 7.57
C ALA A 22 0.72 -16.81 7.67
N TYR A 23 1.49 -16.24 6.74
CA TYR A 23 1.68 -14.80 6.63
C TYR A 23 1.48 -14.36 5.18
N GLU A 24 1.01 -13.13 5.03
CA GLU A 24 0.91 -12.47 3.74
C GLU A 24 2.08 -11.51 3.58
N ILE A 25 2.72 -11.51 2.41
CA ILE A 25 3.79 -10.56 2.13
C ILE A 25 3.75 -10.09 0.68
N GLU A 26 3.86 -8.77 0.50
CA GLU A 26 4.03 -8.18 -0.82
C GLU A 26 5.51 -8.18 -1.21
N ARG A 27 5.81 -8.62 -2.44
CA ARG A 27 7.17 -8.66 -2.96
C ARG A 27 7.20 -8.26 -4.43
N TRP A 28 8.16 -7.40 -4.75
CA TRP A 28 8.51 -7.14 -6.14
C TRP A 28 9.33 -8.30 -6.71
N ILE A 29 8.79 -8.95 -7.73
CA ILE A 29 9.40 -10.07 -8.44
C ILE A 29 9.84 -9.62 -9.83
N LYS A 30 11.07 -9.97 -10.20
CA LYS A 30 11.56 -9.81 -11.58
C LYS A 30 11.01 -10.96 -12.42
N THR A 31 10.08 -10.65 -13.32
CA THR A 31 9.50 -11.63 -14.26
C THR A 31 10.05 -11.41 -15.66
N ARG A 32 9.80 -12.33 -16.60
CA ARG A 32 10.11 -12.12 -18.03
C ARG A 32 9.37 -10.90 -18.63
N LYS A 33 8.26 -10.46 -18.04
CA LYS A 33 7.48 -9.29 -18.46
C LYS A 33 7.84 -8.02 -17.68
N GLY A 34 8.99 -8.00 -17.01
CA GLY A 34 9.43 -6.91 -16.15
C GLY A 34 9.08 -7.12 -14.68
N GLN A 35 9.31 -6.09 -13.88
CA GLN A 35 9.08 -6.12 -12.44
C GLN A 35 7.58 -6.05 -12.13
N ARG A 36 7.11 -6.97 -11.29
CA ARG A 36 5.70 -7.11 -10.88
C ARG A 36 5.60 -7.24 -9.36
N LEU A 37 4.53 -6.71 -8.77
CA LEU A 37 4.25 -6.81 -7.35
C LEU A 37 3.34 -8.01 -7.12
N PHE A 38 3.81 -8.96 -6.30
CA PHE A 38 3.07 -10.16 -5.93
C PHE A 38 2.71 -10.14 -4.46
N LEU A 39 1.48 -10.50 -4.14
CA LEU A 39 1.06 -10.88 -2.80
C LEU A 39 1.26 -12.39 -2.62
N PHE A 40 2.17 -12.77 -1.73
CA PHE A 40 2.44 -14.16 -1.41
C PHE A 40 1.71 -14.59 -0.14
N ARG A 41 1.11 -15.78 -0.20
CA ARG A 41 0.48 -16.48 0.93
C ARG A 41 1.10 -17.86 1.05
N ASN A 42 1.81 -18.09 2.14
CA ASN A 42 2.47 -19.37 2.40
C ASN A 42 1.80 -20.06 3.59
N LYS A 43 1.55 -21.35 3.49
CA LYS A 43 0.96 -22.15 4.56
C LYS A 43 1.51 -23.56 4.56
N PHE A 44 1.77 -24.11 5.75
CA PHE A 44 2.00 -25.53 5.92
C PHE A 44 0.69 -26.30 6.02
N VAL A 45 0.61 -27.44 5.34
CA VAL A 45 -0.53 -28.34 5.39
C VAL A 45 -0.06 -29.74 5.73
N HIS A 46 -0.86 -30.45 6.53
CA HIS A 46 -0.60 -31.84 6.90
C HIS A 46 -1.25 -32.79 5.91
N ASN A 47 -0.63 -33.96 5.73
CA ASN A 47 -1.23 -35.05 4.97
C ASN A 47 -2.48 -35.61 5.68
N GLY A 48 -3.58 -35.78 4.94
CA GLY A 48 -4.83 -36.36 5.46
C GLY A 48 -4.82 -37.89 5.63
N SER A 49 -3.78 -38.58 5.14
CA SER A 49 -3.68 -40.05 5.18
C SER A 49 -3.11 -40.62 6.48
N GLY A 50 -2.90 -39.80 7.52
CA GLY A 50 -2.38 -40.25 8.82
C GLY A 50 -0.86 -40.42 8.89
N LYS A 51 -0.14 -40.28 7.78
CA LYS A 51 1.31 -40.08 7.79
C LYS A 51 1.64 -38.66 8.24
N ASN A 52 2.61 -38.51 9.15
CA ASN A 52 3.06 -37.22 9.65
C ASN A 52 3.98 -36.50 8.63
N GLU A 53 3.41 -36.12 7.50
CA GLU A 53 4.08 -35.37 6.44
C GLU A 53 3.54 -33.93 6.40
N ILE A 54 4.45 -32.98 6.23
CA ILE A 54 4.14 -31.56 6.16
C ILE A 54 4.52 -31.05 4.78
N PHE A 55 3.57 -30.43 4.09
CA PHE A 55 3.79 -29.79 2.79
C PHE A 55 3.74 -28.28 2.92
N LEU A 56 4.56 -27.60 2.12
CA LEU A 56 4.49 -26.16 1.95
C LEU A 56 3.65 -25.84 0.72
N ILE A 57 2.57 -25.08 0.90
CA ILE A 57 1.82 -24.47 -0.19
C ILE A 57 2.19 -22.99 -0.25
N CYS A 58 2.65 -22.55 -1.42
CA CYS A 58 2.92 -21.15 -1.73
C CYS A 58 1.97 -20.69 -2.84
N ALA A 59 1.14 -19.70 -2.56
CA ALA A 59 0.33 -19.02 -3.57
C ALA A 59 0.86 -17.60 -3.76
N GLY A 60 0.99 -17.17 -5.02
CA GLY A 60 1.39 -15.81 -5.37
C GLY A 60 0.41 -15.20 -6.35
N THR A 61 -0.22 -14.10 -5.98
CA THR A 61 -1.12 -13.34 -6.84
C THR A 61 -0.42 -12.09 -7.34
N ASP A 62 -0.38 -11.87 -8.65
CA ASP A 62 0.11 -10.60 -9.23
C ASP A 62 -0.93 -9.50 -8.95
N ILE A 63 -0.56 -8.53 -8.12
CA ILE A 63 -1.41 -7.40 -7.72
C ILE A 63 -0.91 -6.07 -8.31
N THR A 64 -0.02 -6.13 -9.32
CA THR A 64 0.64 -4.94 -9.87
C THR A 64 -0.34 -3.91 -10.40
N GLU A 65 -1.26 -4.34 -11.26
CA GLU A 65 -2.23 -3.44 -11.90
C GLU A 65 -3.31 -2.97 -10.92
N GLU A 66 -3.69 -3.82 -9.96
CA GLU A 66 -4.62 -3.45 -8.89
C GLU A 66 -4.03 -2.32 -8.03
N ARG A 67 -2.80 -2.49 -7.53
CA ARG A 67 -2.12 -1.47 -6.72
C ARG A 67 -1.87 -0.19 -7.49
N ARG A 68 -1.52 -0.26 -8.78
CA ARG A 68 -1.37 0.92 -9.65
C ARG A 68 -2.69 1.66 -9.84
N THR A 69 -3.78 0.91 -10.03
CA THR A 69 -5.11 1.50 -10.19
C THR A 69 -5.58 2.15 -8.90
N GLN A 70 -5.39 1.49 -7.76
CA GLN A 70 -5.68 2.05 -6.44
C GLN A 70 -4.91 3.36 -6.20
N GLU A 71 -3.61 3.41 -6.52
CA GLU A 71 -2.82 4.63 -6.36
C GLU A 71 -3.28 5.75 -7.31
N ARG A 72 -3.60 5.41 -8.57
CA ARG A 72 -4.16 6.38 -9.52
C ARG A 72 -5.48 6.95 -9.03
N LEU A 73 -6.39 6.09 -8.54
CA LEU A 73 -7.66 6.53 -7.97
C LEU A 73 -7.46 7.43 -6.76
N ARG A 74 -6.50 7.09 -5.89
CA ARG A 74 -6.14 7.92 -4.73
C ARG A 74 -5.66 9.32 -5.15
N ILE A 75 -4.80 9.40 -6.16
CA ILE A 75 -4.32 10.67 -6.72
C ILE A 75 -5.51 11.46 -7.30
N LEU A 76 -6.32 10.84 -8.16
CA LEU A 76 -7.49 11.51 -8.76
C LEU A 76 -8.51 11.99 -7.74
N ALA A 77 -8.71 11.24 -6.65
CA ALA A 77 -9.61 11.63 -5.57
C ALA A 77 -9.14 12.87 -4.82
N ASN A 78 -7.85 13.21 -4.85
CA ASN A 78 -7.24 14.23 -4.00
C ASN A 78 -6.45 15.31 -4.75
N THR A 79 -6.30 15.19 -6.06
CA THR A 79 -5.48 16.10 -6.87
C THR A 79 -6.31 16.67 -8.03
N ASP A 80 -6.20 17.97 -8.24
CA ASP A 80 -6.78 18.65 -9.39
C ASP A 80 -5.92 18.37 -10.62
N THR A 81 -6.54 17.86 -11.68
CA THR A 81 -5.81 17.38 -12.87
C THR A 81 -5.23 18.50 -13.73
N VAL A 82 -5.72 19.73 -13.58
CA VAL A 82 -5.26 20.90 -14.35
C VAL A 82 -4.03 21.53 -13.71
N THR A 83 -4.05 21.69 -12.38
CA THR A 83 -3.01 22.40 -11.62
C THR A 83 -1.99 21.47 -10.97
N GLY A 84 -2.33 20.19 -10.77
CA GLY A 84 -1.52 19.25 -9.98
C GLY A 84 -1.54 19.53 -8.47
N LEU A 85 -2.36 20.49 -8.02
CA LEU A 85 -2.51 20.86 -6.61
C LEU A 85 -3.59 20.01 -5.92
N PRO A 86 -3.67 20.02 -4.58
CA PRO A 86 -4.77 19.40 -3.86
C PRO A 86 -6.12 19.89 -4.39
N ASN A 87 -7.01 18.97 -4.73
CA ASN A 87 -8.36 19.34 -5.15
C ASN A 87 -9.19 19.78 -3.93
N ARG A 88 -10.45 20.16 -4.19
CA ARG A 88 -11.38 20.58 -3.14
C ARG A 88 -11.55 19.51 -2.04
N ASN A 89 -11.58 18.22 -2.38
CA ASN A 89 -11.70 17.15 -1.38
C ASN A 89 -10.51 17.15 -0.42
N ALA A 90 -9.28 17.15 -0.96
CA ALA A 90 -8.06 17.16 -0.16
C ALA A 90 -7.94 18.44 0.69
N ILE A 91 -8.34 19.60 0.14
CA ILE A 91 -8.37 20.87 0.89
C ILE A 91 -9.33 20.77 2.09
N HIS A 92 -10.54 20.21 1.90
CA HIS A 92 -11.47 20.00 3.01
C HIS A 92 -10.92 19.05 4.07
N GLU A 93 -10.28 17.95 3.66
CA GLU A 93 -9.62 17.03 4.60
C GLU A 93 -8.52 17.74 5.41
N PHE A 94 -7.68 18.56 4.76
CA PHE A 94 -6.65 19.34 5.44
C PHE A 94 -7.23 20.36 6.42
N ILE A 95 -8.29 21.07 6.03
CA ILE A 95 -8.98 22.02 6.93
C ILE A 95 -9.56 21.29 8.13
N ASN A 96 -10.27 20.18 7.92
CA ASN A 96 -10.86 19.38 9.00
C ASN A 96 -9.79 18.85 9.94
N HIS A 97 -8.68 18.36 9.40
CA HIS A 97 -7.56 17.89 10.21
C HIS A 97 -6.92 19.04 11.02
N ALA A 98 -6.72 20.21 10.40
CA ALA A 98 -6.18 21.38 11.08
C ALA A 98 -7.07 21.80 12.26
N ILE A 99 -8.39 21.90 12.04
CA ILE A 99 -9.37 22.21 13.10
C ILE A 99 -9.32 21.17 14.22
N ALA A 100 -9.31 19.89 13.89
CA ALA A 100 -9.25 18.82 14.89
C ALA A 100 -7.94 18.84 15.70
N SER A 101 -6.83 19.22 15.07
CA SER A 101 -5.50 19.30 15.70
C SER A 101 -5.27 20.60 16.49
N ALA A 102 -6.11 21.62 16.33
CA ALA A 102 -5.87 22.96 16.87
C ALA A 102 -6.02 23.03 18.40
N GLY A 103 -6.79 22.13 19.02
CA GLY A 103 -7.08 22.20 20.46
C GLY A 103 -7.72 23.54 20.83
N GLU A 104 -7.06 24.30 21.71
CA GLU A 104 -7.49 25.66 22.10
C GLU A 104 -6.96 26.77 21.17
N SER A 105 -6.12 26.43 20.19
CA SER A 105 -5.57 27.38 19.21
C SER A 105 -6.58 27.70 18.11
N GLN A 106 -6.39 28.84 17.44
CA GLN A 106 -7.23 29.26 16.32
C GLN A 106 -6.64 28.82 14.97
N VAL A 107 -7.53 28.43 14.04
CA VAL A 107 -7.17 28.14 12.64
C VAL A 107 -7.66 29.28 11.75
N GLY A 108 -6.76 29.87 10.97
CA GLY A 108 -7.08 30.85 9.94
C GLY A 108 -7.02 30.23 8.55
N ILE A 109 -7.95 30.62 7.67
CA ILE A 109 -7.95 30.21 6.26
C ILE A 109 -7.79 31.48 5.41
N VAL A 110 -6.83 31.44 4.48
CA VAL A 110 -6.65 32.50 3.47
C VAL A 110 -7.10 31.95 2.13
N TYR A 111 -8.07 32.62 1.52
CA TYR A 111 -8.54 32.34 0.18
C TYR A 111 -8.04 33.43 -0.76
N LEU A 112 -7.32 33.03 -1.82
CA LEU A 112 -6.79 33.91 -2.84
C LEU A 112 -7.45 33.53 -4.16
N ASP A 113 -8.22 34.45 -4.72
CA ASP A 113 -8.78 34.28 -6.05
C ASP A 113 -7.81 34.84 -7.10
N LEU A 114 -7.35 34.00 -8.00
CA LEU A 114 -6.44 34.38 -9.08
C LEU A 114 -7.25 34.68 -10.34
N ASP A 115 -8.18 35.62 -10.23
CA ASP A 115 -8.97 36.06 -11.37
C ASP A 115 -8.12 36.99 -12.25
N ASN A 116 -7.72 36.49 -13.43
CA ASN A 116 -7.38 37.34 -14.57
C ASN A 116 -8.24 36.99 -15.78
N SER A 117 -9.54 36.87 -15.56
CA SER A 117 -10.53 36.73 -16.62
C SER A 117 -10.82 38.10 -17.26
N ARG A 118 -9.82 38.67 -17.93
CA ARG A 118 -10.00 39.75 -18.93
C ARG A 118 -9.58 39.25 -20.31
N LYS A 119 -10.52 38.63 -21.03
CA LYS A 119 -10.97 38.98 -22.40
C LYS A 119 -11.85 37.87 -22.96
#